data_AF-A0A946JRR5-F1
#
_entry.id   AF-A0A946JRR5-F1
#
_cell.length_a   1.000
_cell.length_b   1.000
_cell.length_c   1.000
_cell.angle_alpha   90.00
_cell.angle_beta   90.00
_cell.angle_gamma   90.00
#
_symmetry.space_group_name_H-M   'P 1'
#
loop_
_entity.id
_entity.type
_entity.pdbx_description
1 polymer ?
#
loop_
_entity_poly.entity_id
_entity_poly.type
_entity_poly.pdbx_seq_one_letter_code
_entity_poly.pdbx_strand_id
1 'polypeptide(L)' 'MHDQKIKRIGFILVDGFSLMSLSSAVEPLRAANHLSGETLFEITFIPAAGTRASSSVGIISEGQSI' A
#
# COMPACT_ATOMS: atom_id res chain seq x y z
N MET A 1 -9.00 12.60 -24.75
CA MET A 1 -9.00 11.33 -24.02
C MET A 1 -7.55 11.03 -23.67
N HIS A 2 -7.13 11.34 -22.44
CA HIS A 2 -5.75 11.08 -22.02
C HIS A 2 -5.63 9.60 -21.69
N ASP A 3 -4.68 8.91 -22.33
CA ASP A 3 -4.32 7.54 -21.98
C ASP A 3 -3.59 7.57 -20.62
N GLN A 4 -4.36 7.55 -19.53
CA GLN A 4 -3.82 7.61 -18.18
C GLN A 4 -3.35 6.21 -17.77
N LYS A 5 -2.03 6.02 -17.81
CA LYS A 5 -1.38 4.79 -17.38
C LYS A 5 -1.57 4.58 -15.87
N ILE A 6 -1.91 3.35 -15.47
CA ILE A 6 -2.04 2.95 -14.06
C ILE A 6 -0.76 3.32 -13.30
N LYS A 7 -0.90 4.01 -12.15
CA LYS A 7 0.23 4.39 -11.29
C LYS A 7 0.48 3.31 -10.24
N ARG A 8 1.69 2.75 -10.22
CA ARG A 8 2.08 1.73 -9.23
C ARG A 8 2.80 2.39 -8.06
N ILE A 9 2.34 2.09 -6.84
CA ILE A 9 2.88 2.66 -5.60
C ILE A 9 3.23 1.52 -4.65
N GLY A 10 4.50 1.46 -4.25
CA GLY A 10 5.00 0.51 -3.25
C GLY A 10 5.15 1.17 -1.88
N PHE A 11 4.57 0.56 -0.85
CA PHE A 11 4.81 0.92 0.55
C PHE A 11 5.81 -0.04 1.16
N ILE A 12 7.00 0.47 1.50
CA ILE A 12 8.01 -0.30 2.23
C ILE A 12 7.62 -0.30 3.71
N LEU A 13 7.40 -1.50 4.27
CA LEU A 13 6.98 -1.70 5.65
C LEU A 13 8.19 -2.13 6.49
N VAL A 14 8.65 -1.25 7.36
CA VAL A 14 9.61 -1.58 8.41
C VAL A 14 8.87 -2.16 9.62
N ASP A 15 9.52 -3.03 10.38
CA ASP A 15 8.92 -3.52 11.62
C ASP A 15 8.61 -2.37 12.59
N GLY A 16 7.41 -2.43 13.19
CA GLY A 16 6.86 -1.38 14.02
C GLY A 16 6.21 -0.24 13.24
N PHE A 17 5.97 -0.37 11.92
CA PHE A 17 5.32 0.69 11.14
C PHE A 17 3.97 1.10 11.74
N SER A 18 3.63 2.39 11.67
CA SER A 18 2.33 2.89 12.13
C SER A 18 1.21 2.40 11.20
N LEU A 19 0.31 1.57 11.72
CA LEU A 19 -0.85 1.09 10.97
C LEU A 19 -1.74 2.26 10.53
N MET A 20 -1.95 3.24 11.41
CA MET A 20 -2.78 4.41 11.12
C MET A 20 -2.19 5.29 10.01
N SER A 21 -0.86 5.46 10.00
CA SER A 21 -0.18 6.21 8.95
C SER A 21 -0.26 5.49 7.60
N LEU A 22 -0.06 4.16 7.59
CA LEU A 22 -0.24 3.36 6.38
C LEU A 22 -1.66 3.48 5.83
N SER A 23 -2.67 3.28 6.68
CA SER A 23 -4.08 3.41 6.29
C SER A 23 -4.40 4.81 5.76
N SER A 24 -3.88 5.86 6.41
CA SER A 24 -4.11 7.24 5.97
C SER A 24 -3.53 7.54 4.58
N ALA A 25 -2.45 6.85 4.20
CA ALA A 25 -1.86 6.98 2.87
C ALA A 25 -2.57 6.10 1.82
N VAL A 26 -2.98 4.88 2.20
CA VAL A 26 -3.60 3.90 1.30
C VAL A 26 -5.06 4.22 1.00
N GLU A 27 -5.83 4.64 2.00
CA GLU A 27 -7.28 4.76 1.86
C GLU A 27 -7.72 5.83 0.86
N PRO A 28 -7.08 7.02 0.76
CA PRO A 28 -7.40 7.98 -0.30
C PRO A 28 -7.16 7.43 -1.71
N LEU A 29 -6.13 6.60 -1.91
CA LEU A 29 -5.83 6.00 -3.21
C LEU A 29 -6.88 4.94 -3.59
N ARG A 30 -7.32 4.13 -2.61
CA ARG A 30 -8.41 3.19 -2.80
C ARG A 30 -9.73 3.91 -3.08
N ALA A 31 -10.01 4.99 -2.35
CA ALA A 31 -11.17 5.82 -2.58
C ALA A 31 -11.14 6.45 -3.98
N ALA A 32 -9.99 6.93 -4.44
CA ALA A 32 -9.85 7.46 -5.81
C ALA A 32 -10.19 6.41 -6.87
N ASN A 33 -9.68 5.18 -6.74
CA ASN A 33 -10.06 4.07 -7.64
C ASN A 33 -11.55 3.75 -7.56
N HIS A 34 -12.13 3.76 -6.36
CA HIS A 34 -13.54 3.45 -6.15
C HIS A 34 -14.45 4.51 -6.78
N LEU A 35 -14.15 5.79 -6.54
CA LEU A 35 -14.94 6.93 -7.04
C LEU A 35 -14.79 7.13 -8.55
N SER A 36 -13.64 6.79 -9.13
CA SER A 36 -13.43 6.86 -10.58
C SER A 36 -14.09 5.71 -11.34
N GLY A 37 -14.35 4.57 -10.69
CA GLY A 37 -14.78 3.34 -11.36
C GLY A 37 -13.67 2.69 -12.20
N GLU A 38 -12.43 3.17 -12.10
CA GLU A 38 -11.28 2.73 -12.87
C GLU A 38 -10.09 2.42 -11.94
N THR A 39 -9.17 1.56 -12.39
CA THR A 39 -7.92 1.32 -11.64
C THR A 39 -6.90 2.41 -11.94
N LEU A 40 -6.89 3.48 -11.15
CA LEU A 40 -5.93 4.58 -11.28
C LEU A 40 -4.60 4.27 -10.57
N PHE A 41 -4.68 3.57 -9.43
CA PHE A 41 -3.56 3.21 -8.58
C PHE A 41 -3.50 1.72 -8.29
N GLU A 42 -2.31 1.14 -8.39
CA GLU A 42 -2.00 -0.23 -7.98
C GLU A 42 -1.04 -0.17 -6.80
N ILE A 43 -1.41 -0.79 -5.67
CA ILE A 43 -0.70 -0.66 -4.39
C ILE A 43 -0.07 -1.99 -4.02
N THR A 44 1.21 -1.97 -3.65
CA THR A 44 1.94 -3.15 -3.14
C THR A 44 2.53 -2.86 -1.76
N PHE A 45 2.44 -3.82 -0.86
CA PHE A 45 3.08 -3.77 0.46
C PHE A 45 4.34 -4.65 0.43
N ILE A 46 5.47 -4.05 0.77
CA ILE A 46 6.80 -4.66 0.63
C ILE A 46 7.47 -4.64 2.00
N PRO A 47 7.57 -5.78 2.70
CA PRO A 47 8.37 -5.87 3.91
C PRO A 47 9.81 -5.44 3.64
N ALA A 48 10.38 -4.63 4.53
CA ALA A 48 11.75 -4.15 4.41
C ALA A 48 12.79 -5.27 4.63
N ALA A 49 12.41 -6.34 5.32
CA ALA A 49 13.23 -7.51 5.56
C ALA A 49 12.38 -8.79 5.51
N GLY A 50 12.87 -9.81 4.81
CA GLY A 50 12.16 -11.09 4.68
C GLY A 50 10.78 -10.95 4.03
N THR A 51 9.83 -11.78 4.45
CA THR A 51 8.50 -11.87 3.81
C THR A 51 7.38 -11.25 4.63
N ARG A 52 7.69 -10.64 5.78
CA ARG A 52 6.71 -10.14 6.74
C ARG A 52 7.17 -8.86 7.41
N ALA A 53 6.23 -7.98 7.73
CA ALA A 53 6.45 -6.82 8.58
C ALA A 53 5.33 -6.73 9.63
N SER A 54 5.68 -6.41 10.87
CA SER A 54 4.70 -6.18 11.95
C SER A 54 4.42 -4.69 12.12
N SER A 55 3.15 -4.33 12.28
CA SER A 55 2.73 -2.96 12.60
C SER A 55 2.92 -2.61 14.08
N SER A 56 2.73 -1.33 14.42
CA SER A 56 2.79 -0.79 15.77
C SER A 56 1.79 -1.41 16.76
N VAL A 57 0.75 -2.10 16.26
CA VAL A 57 -0.27 -2.80 17.06
C VAL A 57 -0.20 -4.32 16.91
N GLY A 58 0.85 -4.84 16.27
CA GLY A 58 1.10 -6.28 16.14
C GLY A 58 0.38 -6.98 14.99
N ILE A 59 -0.33 -6.24 14.12
CA ILE A 59 -0.87 -6.82 12.87
C ILE A 59 0.29 -7.09 11.91
N ILE A 60 0.33 -8.31 11.38
CA ILE A 60 1.37 -8.77 10.46
C ILE A 60 0.88 -8.60 9.02
N SER A 61 1.67 -7.90 8.21
CA SER A 61 1.50 -7.83 6.77
C SER A 61 2.48 -8.80 6.11
N GLU A 62 1.96 -9.68 5.26
CA GLU A 62 2.78 -10.49 4.36
C GLU A 62 2.95 -9.75 3.04
N GLY A 63 4.13 -9.86 2.43
CA GLY A 63 4.38 -9.25 1.13
C GLY A 63 5.57 -9.88 0.43
N GLN A 64 5.75 -9.48 -0.82
CA GLN A 64 6.83 -9.99 -1.65
C GLN A 64 8.12 -9.26 -1.27
N SER A 65 9.10 -10.02 -0.77
CA SER A 65 10.45 -9.50 -0.50
C SER A 65 11.05 -9.00 -1.81
N ILE A 66 11.70 -7.83 -1.76
CA ILE A 66 12.58 -7.34 -2.83
C ILE A 66 13.90 -8.11 -2.86
#